data_AF-A0A538A421-F1
#
_entry.id   AF-A0A538A421-F1
#
_cell.length_a   1.000
_cell.length_b   1.000
_cell.length_c   1.000
_cell.angle_alpha   90.00
_cell.angle_beta   90.00
_cell.angle_gamma   90.00
#
_symmetry.space_group_name_H-M   'P 1'
#
loop_
_entity.id
_entity.type
_entity.pdbx_description
1 polymer ?
#
loop_
_entity_poly.entity_id
_entity_poly.type
_entity_poly.pdbx_seq_one_letter_code
_entity_poly.pdbx_strand_id
1 'polypeptide(L)' 'MSETTELTSPPSLARLYAQAVLGPIVPGRDSELPDRRIAMTGAAVAEERVASYCRVCGFRMRSDVPGTFPHLLV' A
#
# COMPACT_ATOMS: atom_id res chain seq x y z
N MET A 1 7.71 3.98 -21.00
CA MET A 1 8.00 2.75 -20.23
C MET A 1 8.38 3.23 -18.85
N SER A 2 7.45 3.18 -17.91
CA SER A 2 7.65 3.73 -16.57
C SER A 2 8.81 3.03 -15.87
N GLU A 3 9.72 3.79 -15.28
CA GLU A 3 10.81 3.25 -14.47
C GLU A 3 10.22 2.54 -13.25
N THR A 4 10.60 1.28 -13.03
CA THR A 4 10.12 0.49 -11.89
C THR A 4 11.16 0.48 -10.78
N THR A 5 10.76 0.97 -9.60
CA THR A 5 11.55 0.88 -8.37
C THR A 5 11.00 -0.25 -7.50
N GLU A 6 11.83 -1.23 -7.19
CA GLU A 6 11.50 -2.32 -6.25
C GLU A 6 11.76 -1.88 -4.81
N LEU A 7 10.81 -2.19 -3.92
CA LEU A 7 10.91 -2.00 -2.48
C LEU A 7 11.12 -3.34 -1.79
N THR A 8 11.96 -3.34 -0.75
CA THR A 8 12.20 -4.49 0.12
C THR A 8 11.35 -4.47 1.39
N SER A 9 10.70 -3.34 1.67
CA SER A 9 9.82 -3.15 2.82
C SER A 9 8.80 -2.04 2.53
N PRO A 10 7.68 -2.01 3.25
CA PRO A 10 6.71 -0.93 3.09
C PRO A 10 7.32 0.42 3.46
N PRO A 11 6.89 1.49 2.78
CA PRO A 11 7.30 2.83 3.16
C PRO A 11 6.80 3.16 4.58
N SER A 12 7.60 3.91 5.32
CA SER A 12 7.20 4.40 6.65
C SER A 12 6.01 5.36 6.53
N LEU A 13 4.84 4.94 7.03
CA LEU A 13 3.65 5.80 7.08
C LEU A 13 3.90 7.08 7.88
N ALA A 14 4.64 7.00 8.98
CA ALA A 14 4.99 8.18 9.78
C ALA A 14 5.75 9.23 8.94
N ARG A 15 6.72 8.78 8.13
CA ARG A 15 7.45 9.68 7.21
C ARG A 15 6.55 10.24 6.12
N LEU A 16 5.69 9.41 5.52
CA LEU A 16 4.76 9.85 4.47
C LEU A 16 3.76 10.88 4.99
N TYR A 17 3.21 10.67 6.19
CA TYR A 17 2.30 11.64 6.80
C TYR A 17 3.01 12.93 7.20
N ALA A 18 4.25 12.86 7.72
CA ALA A 18 5.05 14.05 7.98
C ALA A 18 5.27 14.87 6.68
N GLN A 19 5.60 14.20 5.57
CA GLN A 19 5.71 14.85 4.25
C GLN A 19 4.38 15.46 3.79
N ALA A 20 3.25 14.77 4.01
CA ALA A 20 1.93 15.28 3.64
C ALA A 20 1.54 16.54 4.43
N VAL A 21 1.85 16.60 5.73
CA VAL A 21 1.62 17.77 6.60
C VAL A 21 2.49 18.95 6.15
N LEU A 22 3.73 18.70 5.76
CA LEU A 22 4.65 19.74 5.24
C LEU A 22 4.36 20.11 3.77
N GLY A 23 3.63 19.28 3.04
CA GLY A 23 3.37 19.47 1.61
C GLY A 23 2.78 20.83 1.18
N PRO A 24 1.96 21.54 1.98
CA PRO A 24 1.47 22.87 1.64
C PRO A 24 2.52 23.99 1.67
N ILE A 25 3.63 23.80 2.40
CA ILE A 25 4.71 24.80 2.56
C ILE A 25 5.92 24.51 1.67
N VAL A 26 5.92 23.40 0.93
CA VAL A 26 7.01 23.02 0.02
C VAL A 26 6.73 23.56 -1.39
N PRO A 27 7.57 24.46 -1.93
CA PRO A 27 7.46 24.93 -3.32
C PRO A 27 7.79 23.81 -4.32
N GLY A 28 7.28 23.92 -5.55
CA GLY A 28 7.58 22.96 -6.63
C GLY A 28 6.67 21.74 -6.65
N ARG A 29 5.42 21.88 -6.22
CA ARG A 29 4.43 20.81 -6.32
C ARG A 29 3.99 20.65 -7.78
N ASP A 30 4.42 19.58 -8.40
CA ASP A 30 3.99 19.23 -9.75
C ASP A 30 2.52 18.81 -9.73
N SER A 31 1.73 19.29 -10.69
CA SER A 31 0.31 18.93 -10.80
C SER A 31 0.10 17.56 -11.46
N GLU A 32 1.14 17.05 -12.11
CA GLU A 32 1.12 15.77 -12.81
C GLU A 32 1.73 14.66 -11.95
N LEU A 33 1.13 13.48 -12.04
CA LEU A 33 1.71 12.28 -11.45
C LEU A 33 2.92 11.86 -12.32
N PRO A 34 4.09 11.59 -11.73
CA PRO A 34 5.25 11.15 -12.49
C PRO A 34 5.01 9.75 -13.08
N ASP A 35 5.60 9.49 -14.25
CA ASP A 35 5.57 8.17 -14.91
C ASP A 35 6.50 7.16 -14.20
N ARG A 36 6.17 6.82 -12.96
CA ARG A 36 6.94 5.92 -12.09
C ARG A 36 6.10 4.75 -11.63
N ARG A 37 6.71 3.57 -11.60
CA ARG A 37 6.13 2.35 -11.04
C ARG A 37 6.88 1.96 -9.77
N ILE A 38 6.13 1.67 -8.71
CA ILE A 38 6.68 1.12 -7.48
C ILE A 38 6.17 -0.31 -7.33
N ALA A 39 7.06 -1.24 -7.01
CA ALA A 39 6.73 -2.64 -6.81
C ALA A 39 7.31 -3.13 -5.47
N MET A 40 6.63 -4.08 -4.85
CA MET A 40 7.12 -4.81 -3.68
C MET A 40 6.71 -6.26 -3.87
N THR A 41 7.70 -7.14 -3.96
CA THR A 41 7.47 -8.58 -4.14
C THR A 41 7.64 -9.32 -2.81
N GLY A 42 6.99 -10.46 -2.67
CA GLY A 42 7.10 -11.28 -1.44
C GLY A 42 6.34 -10.73 -0.23
N ALA A 43 5.33 -9.87 -0.43
CA ALA A 43 4.47 -9.40 0.66
C ALA A 43 3.78 -10.57 1.37
N ALA A 44 3.96 -10.66 2.70
CA ALA A 44 3.46 -11.77 3.50
C ALA A 44 1.94 -11.64 3.77
N VAL A 45 1.19 -12.68 3.41
CA VAL A 45 -0.24 -12.79 3.68
C VAL A 45 -0.45 -13.68 4.90
N ALA A 46 -0.78 -13.09 6.04
CA ALA A 46 -1.07 -13.86 7.27
C ALA A 46 -2.53 -14.34 7.26
N GLU A 47 -2.75 -15.64 7.38
CA GLU A 47 -4.08 -16.26 7.35
C GLU A 47 -5.01 -15.70 8.43
N GLU A 48 -4.48 -15.41 9.62
CA GLU A 48 -5.25 -14.87 10.74
C GLU A 48 -5.74 -13.45 10.46
N ARG A 49 -4.94 -12.66 9.73
CA ARG A 49 -5.32 -11.31 9.28
C ARG A 49 -6.39 -11.39 8.20
N VAL A 50 -6.25 -12.32 7.24
CA VAL A 50 -7.27 -12.56 6.19
C VAL A 50 -8.59 -13.00 6.84
N ALA A 51 -8.54 -13.95 7.77
CA ALA A 51 -9.72 -14.42 8.50
C ALA A 51 -10.42 -13.31 9.28
N SER A 52 -9.65 -12.43 9.94
CA SER A 52 -10.18 -11.28 10.67
C SER A 52 -10.82 -10.27 9.72
N TYR A 53 -10.17 -9.98 8.58
CA TYR A 53 -10.73 -9.13 7.54
C TYR A 53 -12.04 -9.69 6.98
N CYS A 54 -12.08 -10.99 6.67
CA CYS A 54 -13.29 -11.65 6.20
C CYS A 54 -14.45 -11.52 7.20
N ARG A 55 -14.18 -11.72 8.50
CA ARG A 55 -15.19 -11.54 9.55
C ARG A 55 -15.70 -10.10 9.64
N VAL A 56 -14.80 -9.11 9.62
CA VAL A 56 -15.18 -7.69 9.73
C VAL A 56 -15.97 -7.21 8.52
N CYS A 57 -15.55 -7.63 7.31
CA CYS A 57 -16.17 -7.19 6.07
C CYS A 57 -17.30 -8.10 5.58
N GLY A 58 -17.62 -9.18 6.29
CA GLY A 58 -18.69 -10.11 5.91
C GLY A 58 -18.35 -10.99 4.69
N PHE A 59 -17.08 -11.15 4.34
CA PHE A 59 -16.68 -12.10 3.31
C PHE A 59 -16.79 -13.54 3.81
N ARG A 60 -17.25 -14.44 2.95
CA ARG A 60 -17.22 -15.88 3.23
C ARG A 60 -15.77 -16.36 3.26
N MET A 61 -15.38 -17.06 4.32
CA MET A 61 -14.07 -17.71 4.39
C MET A 61 -13.93 -18.73 3.27
N ARG A 62 -12.88 -18.60 2.45
CA ARG A 62 -12.50 -19.48 1.34
C ARG A 62 -10.98 -19.62 1.32
N SER A 63 -10.46 -20.46 0.44
CA SER A 63 -9.02 -20.55 0.14
C SER A 63 -8.46 -19.30 -0.53
N ASP A 64 -9.33 -18.43 -1.05
CA ASP A 64 -8.93 -17.26 -1.82
C ASP A 64 -8.94 -16.00 -0.96
N VAL A 65 -7.93 -15.16 -1.15
CA VAL A 65 -7.83 -13.85 -0.50
C VAL A 65 -8.83 -12.88 -1.16
N PRO A 66 -9.65 -12.14 -0.39
CA PRO A 66 -10.53 -11.14 -0.96
C PRO A 66 -9.75 -10.12 -1.79
N GLY A 67 -10.25 -9.76 -2.99
CA GLY A 67 -9.56 -8.83 -3.89
C GLY A 67 -9.32 -7.44 -3.31
N THR A 68 -10.06 -7.07 -2.25
CA THR A 68 -9.82 -5.86 -1.50
C THR A 68 -8.70 -6.00 -0.49
N PHE A 69 -8.42 -7.18 0.10
CA PHE A 69 -7.43 -7.36 1.17
C PHE A 69 -6.00 -6.80 0.91
N PRO A 70 -5.45 -6.81 -0.34
CA PRO A 70 -4.07 -6.35 -0.58
C PRO A 70 -3.70 -4.96 -0.06
N HIS A 71 -4.67 -4.04 0.11
CA HIS A 71 -4.42 -2.72 0.73
C HIS A 71 -3.94 -2.77 2.20
N LEU A 72 -4.08 -3.91 2.88
CA LEU A 72 -3.63 -4.13 4.26
C LEU A 72 -2.27 -4.83 4.35
N LEU A 73 -1.63 -5.10 3.21
CA LEU A 73 -0.28 -5.66 3.18
C LEU A 73 0.72 -4.58 3.58
N VAL A 74 1.21 -4.72 4.80
CA VAL A 74 2.38 -4.05 5.37
C VAL A 74 3.36 -5.13 5.78
#